data_AF-A0A1Y6C931-F1
#
_entry.id   AF-A0A1Y6C931-F1
#
_cell.length_a   1.000
_cell.length_b   1.000
_cell.length_c   1.000
_cell.angle_alpha   90.00
_cell.angle_beta   90.00
_cell.angle_gamma   90.00
#
_symmetry.space_group_name_H-M   'P 1'
#
loop_
_entity.id
_entity.type
_entity.pdbx_description
1 polymer ?
#
loop_
_entity_poly.entity_id
_entity_poly.type
_entity_poly.pdbx_seq_one_letter_code
_entity_poly.pdbx_strand_id
1 'polypeptide(L)'
;MNLRLMGTVMALLVSNLTGTQEEANVDLTKLSIGKVEKSLKLYRVHMLRYPREAEGLNALVNSDQRRWRGPYATEESLLDPFGNPLEYRLENGKPIVWSVGIDGTVDTKDDIFKDDHKTEDEPISFELEIPPLWK
;
A
#
# COMPACT_ATOMS: atom_id res chain seq x y z
N MET A 1 39.13 50.25 16.92
CA MET A 1 37.80 50.05 16.31
C MET A 1 37.38 48.63 16.63
N ASN A 2 36.16 48.48 17.13
CA ASN A 2 35.65 47.30 17.84
C ASN A 2 35.32 46.13 16.90
N LEU A 3 35.04 44.96 17.53
CA LEU A 3 34.08 43.93 17.10
C LEU A 3 34.67 42.82 16.18
N ARG A 4 34.47 41.51 16.35
CA ARG A 4 33.63 40.67 17.22
C ARG A 4 34.19 39.24 17.12
N LEU A 5 34.36 38.52 18.24
CA LEU A 5 34.52 37.07 18.21
C LEU A 5 33.21 36.48 17.67
N MET A 6 33.20 36.08 16.40
CA MET A 6 32.10 35.31 15.82
C MET A 6 32.36 33.85 16.11
N GLY A 7 31.95 33.42 17.30
CA GLY A 7 31.81 32.01 17.61
C GLY A 7 30.77 31.41 16.68
N THR A 8 31.22 30.65 15.69
CA THR A 8 30.34 29.71 15.01
C THR A 8 30.11 28.55 15.97
N VAL A 9 29.04 28.62 16.74
CA VAL A 9 28.43 27.41 17.26
C VAL A 9 27.85 26.65 16.07
N MET A 10 28.60 25.68 15.56
CA MET A 10 28.03 24.61 14.76
C MET A 10 27.16 23.77 15.70
N ALA A 11 25.87 24.08 15.74
CA ALA A 11 24.89 23.24 16.41
C ALA A 11 24.84 21.89 15.68
N LEU A 12 25.32 20.83 16.34
CA LEU A 12 25.05 19.47 15.90
C LEU A 12 23.55 19.23 16.01
N LEU A 13 22.83 19.30 14.89
CA LEU A 13 21.49 18.75 14.79
C LEU A 13 21.61 17.23 14.59
N VAL A 14 22.00 16.50 15.64
CA VAL A 14 21.79 15.04 15.68
C VAL A 14 20.45 14.81 16.35
N SER A 15 19.38 15.19 15.65
CA SER A 15 18.02 14.89 16.06
C SER A 15 17.66 13.48 15.62
N ASN A 16 17.98 12.49 16.46
CA ASN A 16 17.40 11.15 16.41
C ASN A 16 15.93 11.21 16.89
N LEU A 17 15.03 11.66 16.02
CA LEU A 17 13.56 11.57 16.17
C LEU A 17 13.00 10.43 15.29
N THR A 18 13.80 9.40 15.05
CA THR A 18 13.64 8.46 13.93
C THR A 18 12.49 7.47 14.09
N GLY A 19 12.12 7.09 15.32
CA GLY A 19 11.09 6.06 15.55
C GLY A 19 9.67 6.49 15.15
N THR A 20 9.22 7.65 15.61
CA THR A 20 7.83 8.11 15.35
C THR A 20 7.59 8.51 13.90
N GLN A 21 8.64 8.96 13.20
CA GLN A 21 8.52 9.33 11.79
C GLN A 21 8.43 8.09 10.89
N GLU A 22 9.18 7.04 11.23
CA GLU A 22 9.14 5.76 10.53
C GLU A 22 7.78 5.08 10.73
N GLU A 23 7.27 5.02 11.97
CA GLU A 23 5.92 4.52 12.27
C GLU A 23 4.83 5.30 11.52
N ALA A 24 4.91 6.63 11.50
CA ALA A 24 3.96 7.46 10.75
C ALA A 24 4.03 7.19 9.25
N ASN A 25 5.22 6.97 8.69
CA ASN A 25 5.37 6.62 7.28
C ASN A 25 4.77 5.24 6.98
N VAL A 26 4.94 4.26 7.87
CA VAL A 26 4.30 2.94 7.74
C VAL A 26 2.77 3.08 7.74
N ASP A 27 2.19 3.85 8.66
CA ASP A 27 0.75 4.08 8.70
C ASP A 27 0.22 4.80 7.45
N LEU A 28 0.95 5.82 6.98
CA LEU A 28 0.63 6.50 5.73
C LEU A 28 0.73 5.57 4.52
N THR A 29 1.69 4.64 4.52
CA THR A 29 1.85 3.62 3.48
C THR A 29 0.64 2.70 3.45
N LYS A 30 0.20 2.18 4.61
CA LYS A 30 -1.02 1.35 4.72
C LYS A 30 -2.26 2.09 4.23
N LEU A 31 -2.37 3.39 4.51
CA LEU A 31 -3.45 4.22 3.98
C LEU A 31 -3.36 4.39 2.45
N SER A 32 -2.16 4.57 1.89
CA SER A 32 -1.94 4.63 0.45
C SER A 32 -2.36 3.33 -0.24
N ILE A 33 -1.89 2.19 0.28
CA ILE A 33 -2.28 0.85 -0.18
C ILE A 33 -3.82 0.71 -0.15
N GLY A 34 -4.46 1.08 0.96
CA GLY A 34 -5.92 1.03 1.06
C GLY A 34 -6.66 1.92 0.06
N LYS A 35 -6.08 3.03 -0.40
CA LYS A 35 -6.65 3.86 -1.49
C LYS A 35 -6.51 3.16 -2.82
N VAL A 36 -5.37 2.54 -3.11
CA VAL A 36 -5.14 1.77 -4.34
C VAL A 36 -6.05 0.55 -4.40
N GLU A 37 -6.25 -0.17 -3.29
CA GLU A 37 -7.21 -1.28 -3.21
C GLU A 37 -8.64 -0.86 -3.53
N LYS A 38 -9.09 0.31 -3.05
CA LYS A 38 -10.41 0.86 -3.40
C LYS A 38 -10.49 1.17 -4.90
N SER A 39 -9.43 1.72 -5.46
CA SER A 39 -9.31 2.02 -6.90
C SER A 39 -9.36 0.73 -7.74
N LEU A 40 -8.68 -0.33 -7.31
CA LEU A 40 -8.75 -1.66 -7.92
C LEU A 40 -10.16 -2.25 -7.88
N LYS A 41 -10.90 -2.06 -6.78
CA LYS A 41 -12.31 -2.48 -6.69
C LYS A 41 -13.18 -1.75 -7.71
N LEU A 42 -13.00 -0.43 -7.87
CA LEU A 42 -13.71 0.36 -8.88
C LEU A 42 -13.35 -0.06 -10.31
N TYR A 43 -12.06 -0.31 -10.57
CA TYR A 43 -11.61 -0.86 -11.84
C TYR A 43 -12.33 -2.19 -12.13
N ARG A 44 -12.38 -3.11 -11.16
CA ARG A 44 -13.10 -4.39 -11.30
C ARG A 44 -14.57 -4.21 -11.61
N VAL A 45 -15.27 -3.23 -11.02
CA VAL A 45 -16.68 -2.99 -11.32
C VAL A 45 -16.89 -2.63 -12.80
N HIS A 46 -16.03 -1.80 -13.38
CA HIS A 46 -16.17 -1.37 -14.78
C HIS A 46 -15.61 -2.38 -15.79
N MET A 47 -14.47 -2.98 -15.45
CA MET A 47 -13.71 -3.88 -16.32
C MET A 47 -14.10 -5.34 -16.16
N LEU A 48 -14.87 -5.67 -15.11
CA LEU A 48 -15.25 -7.02 -14.67
C LEU A 48 -14.07 -7.93 -14.29
N ARG A 49 -12.88 -7.35 -14.13
CA ARG A 49 -11.65 -8.03 -13.74
C ARG A 49 -10.70 -7.04 -13.07
N TYR A 50 -9.74 -7.55 -12.30
CA TYR A 50 -8.58 -6.75 -11.91
C TYR A 50 -7.58 -6.61 -13.07
N PRO A 51 -6.65 -5.64 -13.00
CA PRO A 51 -5.52 -5.59 -13.93
C PRO A 51 -4.74 -6.91 -13.96
N ARG A 52 -4.14 -7.25 -15.09
CA ARG A 52 -3.17 -8.36 -15.15
C ARG A 52 -1.83 -7.87 -14.63
N GLU A 53 -0.95 -8.78 -14.25
CA GLU A 53 0.41 -8.43 -13.83
C GLU A 53 1.16 -7.62 -14.91
N ALA A 54 0.98 -7.96 -16.19
CA ALA A 54 1.55 -7.20 -17.31
C ALA A 54 0.99 -5.77 -17.46
N GLU A 55 -0.22 -5.51 -16.95
CA GLU A 55 -0.83 -4.18 -16.97
C GLU A 55 -0.47 -3.38 -15.70
N GLY A 56 -0.32 -4.08 -14.58
CA GLY A 56 0.06 -3.53 -13.28
C GLY A 56 -0.92 -2.48 -12.75
N LEU A 57 -0.45 -1.67 -11.81
CA LEU A 57 -1.21 -0.55 -11.26
C LEU A 57 -1.41 0.59 -12.27
N ASN A 58 -0.61 0.64 -13.35
CA ASN A 58 -0.73 1.67 -14.38
C ASN A 58 -2.09 1.63 -15.10
N ALA A 59 -2.74 0.47 -15.15
CA ALA A 59 -4.12 0.33 -15.65
C ALA A 59 -5.15 1.18 -14.87
N LEU A 60 -4.81 1.58 -13.64
CA LEU A 60 -5.61 2.49 -12.83
C LEU A 60 -5.47 3.95 -13.27
N VAL A 61 -4.33 4.34 -13.86
CA VAL A 61 -4.06 5.70 -14.30
C VAL A 61 -4.55 5.92 -15.73
N ASN A 62 -4.26 4.97 -16.62
CA ASN A 62 -4.64 5.05 -18.02
C ASN A 62 -4.86 3.66 -18.64
N SER A 63 -5.85 3.55 -19.52
CA SER A 63 -6.08 2.37 -20.34
C SER A 63 -6.81 2.74 -21.63
N ASP A 64 -6.45 2.09 -22.74
CA ASP A 64 -7.13 2.17 -24.03
C ASP A 64 -8.33 1.22 -24.14
N GLN A 65 -8.60 0.42 -23.09
CA GLN A 65 -9.66 -0.57 -23.12
C GLN A 65 -11.04 0.09 -23.16
N ARG A 66 -11.89 -0.37 -24.08
CA ARG A 66 -13.25 0.17 -24.31
C ARG A 66 -14.15 0.27 -23.07
N ARG A 67 -13.94 -0.57 -22.04
CA ARG A 67 -14.75 -0.56 -20.80
C ARG A 67 -14.19 0.35 -19.72
N TRP A 68 -13.01 0.92 -19.92
CA TRP A 68 -12.35 1.80 -18.97
C TRP A 68 -13.12 3.12 -18.86
N ARG A 69 -13.33 3.59 -17.63
CA ARG A 69 -14.20 4.75 -17.34
C ARG A 69 -13.49 5.91 -16.65
N GLY A 70 -12.17 5.88 -16.60
CA GLY A 70 -11.38 7.00 -16.13
C GLY A 70 -10.22 6.56 -15.26
N PRO A 71 -9.36 7.53 -14.92
CA PRO A 71 -8.32 7.30 -13.94
C PRO A 71 -9.00 6.95 -12.62
N TYR A 72 -8.77 5.73 -12.16
CA TYR A 72 -9.14 5.27 -10.83
C TYR A 72 -8.11 5.72 -9.80
N ALA A 73 -6.90 6.07 -10.24
CA ALA A 73 -5.77 6.53 -9.45
C ALA A 73 -5.00 7.62 -10.20
N THR A 74 -4.23 8.43 -9.48
CA THR A 74 -3.19 9.31 -10.05
C THR A 74 -1.83 8.63 -9.94
N GLU A 75 -0.85 9.02 -10.75
CA GLU A 75 0.52 8.51 -10.66
C GLU A 75 1.09 8.67 -9.25
N GLU A 76 0.87 9.84 -8.63
CA GLU A 76 1.29 10.13 -7.26
C GLU A 76 0.64 9.20 -6.22
N SER A 77 -0.59 8.75 -6.47
CA SER A 77 -1.28 7.82 -5.56
C SER A 77 -0.81 6.38 -5.67
N LEU A 78 -0.01 6.06 -6.70
CA LEU A 78 0.64 4.77 -6.85
C LEU A 78 2.03 4.74 -6.21
N LEU A 79 2.47 5.85 -5.62
CA LEU A 79 3.70 5.93 -4.86
C LEU A 79 3.41 5.77 -3.37
N ASP A 80 4.35 5.16 -2.67
CA ASP A 80 4.38 5.16 -1.22
C ASP A 80 4.97 6.47 -0.66
N PRO A 81 4.90 6.71 0.66
CA PRO A 81 5.49 7.89 1.31
C PRO A 81 7.02 7.99 1.18
N PHE A 82 7.71 6.90 0.82
CA PHE A 82 9.16 6.87 0.58
C PHE A 82 9.50 7.24 -0.88
N GLY A 83 8.49 7.36 -1.74
CA GLY A 83 8.63 7.69 -3.16
C GLY A 83 8.79 6.47 -4.07
N ASN A 84 8.64 5.26 -3.52
CA ASN A 84 8.73 4.02 -4.29
C ASN A 84 7.36 3.68 -4.91
N PRO A 85 7.31 3.16 -6.14
CA PRO A 85 6.08 2.60 -6.69
C PRO A 85 5.55 1.47 -5.83
N LEU A 86 4.23 1.41 -5.67
CA LEU A 86 3.57 0.27 -5.06
C LEU A 86 3.66 -0.94 -5.98
N GLU A 87 3.95 -2.08 -5.37
CA GLU A 87 4.02 -3.37 -6.04
C GLU A 87 2.65 -4.02 -6.12
N TYR A 88 2.46 -4.84 -7.14
CA TYR A 88 1.17 -5.46 -7.44
C TYR A 88 1.32 -6.90 -7.93
N ARG A 89 0.52 -7.78 -7.35
CA ARG A 89 0.38 -9.18 -7.77
C ARG A 89 -1.09 -9.58 -7.76
N LEU A 90 -1.45 -10.48 -8.67
CA LEU A 90 -2.76 -11.12 -8.63
C LEU A 90 -2.61 -12.57 -8.17
N GLU A 91 -3.04 -12.86 -6.95
CA GLU A 91 -3.00 -14.20 -6.38
C GLU A 91 -4.42 -14.74 -6.20
N ASN A 92 -4.72 -15.90 -6.82
CA ASN A 92 -6.05 -16.53 -6.74
C ASN A 92 -7.22 -15.57 -7.07
N GLY A 93 -7.00 -14.62 -7.98
CA GLY A 93 -8.00 -13.61 -8.36
C GLY A 93 -8.20 -12.49 -7.33
N LYS A 94 -7.40 -12.45 -6.26
CA LYS A 94 -7.33 -11.37 -5.28
C LYS A 94 -6.11 -10.47 -5.59
N PRO A 95 -6.29 -9.14 -5.65
CA PRO A 95 -5.16 -8.24 -5.80
C PRO A 95 -4.41 -8.13 -4.48
N ILE A 96 -3.10 -8.30 -4.54
CA ILE A 96 -2.16 -8.04 -3.44
C ILE A 96 -1.37 -6.80 -3.84
N VAL A 97 -1.32 -5.82 -2.94
CA VAL A 97 -0.60 -4.55 -3.13
C VAL A 97 0.26 -4.31 -1.90
N TRP A 98 1.53 -3.99 -2.11
CA TRP A 98 2.48 -3.72 -1.03
C TRP A 98 3.47 -2.62 -1.42
N SER A 99 4.19 -2.10 -0.44
CA SER A 99 5.30 -1.16 -0.63
C SER A 99 6.60 -1.88 -0.32
N VAL A 100 7.67 -1.51 -1.04
CA VAL A 100 9.05 -1.99 -0.83
C VAL A 100 9.75 -1.27 0.33
N GLY A 101 9.00 -0.55 1.16
CA GLY A 101 9.55 0.13 2.32
C GLY A 101 10.54 1.23 1.98
N ILE A 102 11.46 1.45 2.90
CA ILE A 102 12.46 2.52 2.82
C ILE A 102 13.68 2.09 2.00
N ASP A 103 13.96 0.78 1.94
CA ASP A 103 15.13 0.26 1.24
C ASP A 103 14.93 0.18 -0.28
N GLY A 104 13.68 0.24 -0.75
CA GLY A 104 13.33 0.23 -2.17
C GLY A 104 13.55 -1.12 -2.85
N THR A 105 13.71 -2.18 -2.08
CA THR A 105 14.06 -3.53 -2.54
C THR A 105 12.91 -4.48 -2.25
N VAL A 106 12.49 -5.25 -3.25
CA VAL A 106 11.42 -6.25 -3.08
C VAL A 106 11.89 -7.43 -2.22
N ASP A 107 10.95 -8.04 -1.48
CA ASP A 107 11.16 -9.26 -0.68
C ASP A 107 12.15 -9.08 0.48
N THR A 108 12.17 -7.87 1.05
CA THR A 108 12.95 -7.52 2.23
C THR A 108 12.05 -7.39 3.47
N LYS A 109 12.66 -7.21 4.64
CA LYS A 109 11.92 -7.19 5.92
C LYS A 109 11.11 -5.91 6.12
N ASP A 110 11.40 -4.86 5.37
CA ASP A 110 10.73 -3.58 5.43
C ASP A 110 9.61 -3.46 4.37
N ASP A 111 9.31 -4.52 3.62
CA ASP A 111 8.10 -4.58 2.80
C ASP A 111 6.85 -4.37 3.66
N ILE A 112 6.00 -3.41 3.26
CA ILE A 112 4.81 -3.02 4.01
C ILE A 112 3.57 -3.54 3.30
N PHE A 113 2.85 -4.44 4.00
CA PHE A 113 1.52 -4.90 3.64
C PHE A 113 0.46 -4.20 4.50
N LYS A 114 -0.74 -3.95 3.94
CA LYS A 114 -1.84 -3.34 4.69
C LYS A 114 -2.41 -4.29 5.74
N ASP A 115 -2.63 -5.54 5.33
CA ASP A 115 -3.09 -6.62 6.19
C ASP A 115 -1.93 -7.59 6.32
N ASP A 116 -1.60 -8.04 7.54
CA ASP A 116 -0.73 -9.19 7.72
C ASP A 116 -1.40 -10.33 6.94
N HIS A 117 -0.87 -10.72 5.79
CA HIS A 117 -1.32 -11.90 5.04
C HIS A 117 -0.98 -13.19 5.81
N LYS A 118 -1.25 -13.24 7.12
CA LYS A 118 -1.67 -14.48 7.75
C LYS A 118 -2.91 -14.90 7.00
N THR A 119 -2.72 -15.84 6.11
CA THR A 119 -3.79 -16.59 5.50
C THR A 119 -4.82 -16.90 6.58
N GLU A 120 -6.03 -16.36 6.39
CA GLU A 120 -7.23 -16.92 6.98
C GLU A 120 -7.47 -18.30 6.32
N ASP A 121 -6.55 -19.24 6.58
CA ASP A 121 -6.68 -20.67 6.29
C ASP A 121 -7.44 -21.39 7.41
N GLU A 122 -8.23 -20.65 8.20
CA GLU A 122 -9.33 -21.27 8.92
C GLU A 122 -10.41 -21.52 7.87
N PRO A 123 -10.66 -22.78 7.43
CA PRO A 123 -11.87 -23.05 6.69
C PRO A 123 -13.03 -22.54 7.56
N ILE A 124 -13.98 -21.83 6.95
CA ILE A 124 -15.22 -21.47 7.63
C ILE A 124 -15.91 -22.80 7.98
N SER A 125 -15.59 -23.36 9.14
CA SER A 125 -16.39 -24.39 9.78
C SER A 125 -17.67 -23.70 10.18
N PHE A 126 -18.59 -23.63 9.23
CA PHE A 126 -19.99 -23.46 9.54
C PHE A 126 -20.40 -24.76 10.22
N GLU A 127 -20.03 -24.91 11.50
CA GLU A 127 -20.65 -25.89 12.38
C GLU A 127 -22.11 -25.42 12.47
N LEU A 128 -22.91 -25.91 11.53
CA LEU A 128 -24.32 -25.66 11.44
C LEU A 128 -24.90 -26.40 12.64
N GLU A 129 -24.99 -25.74 13.79
CA GLU A 129 -25.89 -26.18 14.85
C GLU A 129 -27.31 -26.06 14.28
N ILE A 130 -27.72 -27.10 13.55
CA ILE A 130 -29.10 -27.30 13.13
C ILE A 130 -29.82 -27.68 14.43
N PRO A 131 -30.67 -26.81 15.01
CA PRO A 131 -31.49 -27.23 16.13
C PRO A 131 -32.35 -28.42 15.67
N PRO A 132 -32.49 -29.47 16.49
CA PRO A 132 -33.22 -30.67 16.09
C PRO A 132 -34.66 -30.29 15.71
N LEU A 133 -35.05 -30.64 14.48
CA LEU A 133 -36.36 -30.32 13.91
C LEU A 133 -37.48 -31.26 14.40
N TRP A 134 -37.53 -31.57 15.71
CA TRP A 134 -38.62 -32.24 16.46
C TRP A 134 -38.11 -32.52 17.90
N LYS A 135 -38.83 -32.45 19.02
CA LYS A 135 -40.26 -32.42 19.40
C LYS A 135 -40.54 -31.22 20.32
#